data_AF-A0A850S9N9-F1
#
_entry.id   AF-A0A850S9N9-F1
#
_cell.length_a   1.000
_cell.length_b   1.000
_cell.length_c   1.000
_cell.angle_alpha   90.00
_cell.angle_beta   90.00
_cell.angle_gamma   90.00
#
_symmetry.space_group_name_H-M   'P 1'
#
loop_
_entity.id
_entity.type
_entity.pdbx_description
1 polymer ?
#
loop_
_entity_poly.entity_id
_entity_poly.type
_entity_poly.pdbx_seq_one_letter_code
_entity_poly.pdbx_strand_id
1 'polypeptide(L)'
;MSTGNKRFRSQQEAHEFLRSLPRPRPYVHPTAIIENTVMGKDATIAAYAVIGKEGFGFDPLTGFSQRWPHTGNVVLGDNVEIGAHTCIDRGTLDSTRIGNDTKIDNLVHVGHNAIIGKGCVIVAGSIIGGSSVIGDGVFIGEGVKIRDHVTVGDNAFLCMGAIVTRDVPAGTKVR
;
A
#
# COMPACT_ATOMS: atom_id res chain seq x y z
N MET A 1 29.91 7.80 -2.77
CA MET A 1 30.51 8.13 -4.08
C MET A 1 29.73 9.29 -4.66
N SER A 2 30.39 10.43 -4.89
CA SER A 2 29.77 11.63 -5.44
C SER A 2 29.29 11.34 -6.87
N THR A 3 27.97 11.27 -7.08
CA THR A 3 27.38 11.30 -8.42
C THR A 3 27.42 12.74 -8.90
N GLY A 4 28.61 13.21 -9.28
CA GLY A 4 28.77 14.46 -10.02
C GLY A 4 27.78 14.48 -11.19
N ASN A 5 27.12 15.62 -11.40
CA ASN A 5 26.01 15.85 -12.32
C ASN A 5 26.16 15.11 -13.67
N LYS A 6 25.74 13.85 -13.74
CA LYS A 6 25.76 13.05 -14.97
C LYS A 6 24.59 13.52 -15.83
N ARG A 7 24.88 14.23 -16.91
CA ARG A 7 23.92 14.50 -17.99
C ARG A 7 23.84 13.28 -18.90
N PHE A 8 22.67 12.65 -18.97
CA PHE A 8 22.38 11.58 -19.94
C PHE A 8 21.98 12.17 -21.29
N ARG A 9 22.34 11.48 -22.38
CA ARG A 9 22.05 11.91 -23.76
C ARG A 9 20.69 11.42 -24.25
N SER A 10 20.12 10.39 -23.60
CA SER A 10 18.79 9.84 -23.90
C SER A 10 18.14 9.20 -22.68
N GLN A 11 16.82 8.97 -22.73
CA GLN A 11 16.10 8.20 -21.70
C GLN A 11 16.58 6.75 -21.61
N GLN A 12 16.98 6.15 -22.73
CA GLN A 12 17.47 4.78 -22.76
C GLN A 12 18.81 4.64 -22.01
N GLU A 13 19.74 5.58 -22.23
CA GLU A 13 21.00 5.63 -21.49
C GLU A 13 20.75 5.81 -19.98
N ALA A 14 19.80 6.67 -19.61
CA ALA A 14 19.41 6.86 -18.22
C ALA A 14 18.83 5.56 -17.61
N HIS A 15 17.96 4.84 -18.32
CA HIS A 15 17.40 3.57 -17.85
C HIS A 15 18.47 2.49 -17.69
N GLU A 16 19.39 2.36 -18.65
CA GLU A 16 20.51 1.40 -18.55
C GLU A 16 21.40 1.71 -17.35
N PHE A 17 21.72 2.99 -17.14
CA PHE A 17 22.47 3.41 -15.97
C PHE A 17 21.71 3.10 -14.67
N LEU A 18 20.42 3.46 -14.56
CA LEU A 18 19.62 3.19 -13.37
C LEU A 18 19.50 1.69 -13.07
N ARG A 19 19.39 0.84 -14.11
CA ARG A 19 19.40 -0.63 -13.98
C ARG A 19 20.74 -1.18 -13.52
N SER A 20 21.84 -0.48 -13.80
CA SER A 20 23.18 -0.86 -13.35
C SER A 20 23.46 -0.52 -11.89
N LEU A 21 22.66 0.36 -11.27
CA LEU A 21 22.83 0.73 -9.87
C LEU A 21 22.45 -0.46 -8.96
N PRO A 22 23.18 -0.65 -7.85
CA PRO A 22 22.76 -1.63 -6.85
C PRO A 22 21.38 -1.24 -6.31
N ARG A 23 20.51 -2.23 -6.12
CA ARG A 23 19.21 -1.97 -5.50
C ARG A 23 19.40 -1.47 -4.06
N PRO A 24 18.55 -0.55 -3.59
CA PRO A 24 18.53 -0.17 -2.18
C PRO A 24 18.38 -1.42 -1.31
N ARG A 25 19.09 -1.46 -0.18
CA ARG A 25 18.91 -2.54 0.78
C ARG A 25 17.61 -2.32 1.55
N PRO A 26 16.90 -3.38 1.93
CA PRO A 26 15.78 -3.29 2.86
C PRO A 26 16.17 -2.57 4.15
N TYR A 27 15.29 -1.74 4.66
CA TYR A 27 15.49 -1.01 5.91
C TYR A 27 14.16 -0.60 6.54
N VAL A 28 14.15 -0.43 7.86
CA VAL A 28 13.06 0.22 8.58
C VAL A 28 13.58 1.57 9.05
N HIS A 29 12.95 2.66 8.62
CA HIS A 29 13.34 3.99 9.04
C HIS A 29 13.12 4.16 10.55
N PRO A 30 14.05 4.81 11.30
CA PRO A 30 13.92 4.96 12.75
C PRO A 30 12.68 5.71 13.25
N THR A 31 11.98 6.43 12.36
CA THR A 31 10.75 7.18 12.69
C THR A 31 9.47 6.47 12.28
N ALA A 32 9.55 5.26 11.72
CA ALA A 32 8.37 4.45 11.44
C ALA A 32 7.77 3.92 12.76
N ILE A 33 6.44 3.89 12.84
CA ILE A 33 5.69 3.31 13.96
C ILE A 33 5.08 2.01 13.49
N ILE A 34 5.49 0.89 14.10
CA ILE A 34 5.02 -0.45 13.73
C ILE A 34 4.52 -1.14 14.99
N GLU A 35 3.24 -1.45 15.01
CA GLU A 35 2.54 -2.09 16.14
C GLU A 35 1.75 -3.29 15.61
N ASN A 36 1.54 -4.34 16.41
CA ASN A 36 0.67 -5.48 16.07
C ASN A 36 0.81 -5.96 14.61
N THR A 37 2.06 -6.12 14.16
CA THR A 37 2.38 -6.39 12.76
C THR A 37 3.33 -7.58 12.67
N VAL A 38 3.01 -8.53 11.79
CA VAL A 38 3.92 -9.58 11.34
C VAL A 38 4.52 -9.13 10.01
N MET A 39 5.84 -9.14 9.91
CA MET A 39 6.56 -8.67 8.73
C MET A 39 7.38 -9.80 8.12
N GLY A 40 7.24 -9.98 6.81
CA GLY A 40 8.08 -10.87 6.01
C GLY A 40 9.53 -10.38 5.89
N LYS A 41 10.31 -11.09 5.10
CA LYS A 41 11.72 -10.78 4.85
C LYS A 41 11.84 -9.55 3.95
N ASP A 42 12.96 -8.84 4.10
CA ASP A 42 13.41 -7.82 3.16
C ASP A 42 12.39 -6.68 2.92
N ALA A 43 11.56 -6.37 3.92
CA ALA A 43 10.66 -5.24 3.87
C ALA A 43 11.40 -3.90 3.99
N THR A 44 10.92 -2.89 3.26
CA THR A 44 11.40 -1.50 3.36
C THR A 44 10.29 -0.61 3.86
N ILE A 45 10.51 0.04 5.02
CA ILE A 45 9.53 0.93 5.63
C ILE A 45 10.16 2.32 5.75
N ALA A 46 9.62 3.28 5.01
CA ALA A 46 10.15 4.64 4.94
C ALA A 46 9.72 5.50 6.15
N ALA A 47 10.22 6.74 6.18
CA ALA A 47 10.05 7.66 7.30
C ALA A 47 8.57 7.92 7.64
N TYR A 48 8.24 7.88 8.92
CA TYR A 48 6.91 8.22 9.44
C TYR A 48 5.74 7.37 8.91
N ALA A 49 6.01 6.21 8.30
CA ALA A 49 4.97 5.22 8.05
C ALA A 49 4.41 4.72 9.39
N VAL A 50 3.10 4.48 9.44
CA VAL A 50 2.38 3.99 10.63
C VAL A 50 1.64 2.72 10.27
N ILE A 51 2.01 1.60 10.88
CA ILE A 51 1.53 0.27 10.51
C ILE A 51 0.98 -0.44 11.75
N GLY A 52 -0.26 -0.91 11.63
CA GLY A 52 -0.96 -1.71 12.64
C GLY A 52 -1.57 -0.92 13.80
N LYS A 53 -1.80 0.38 13.60
CA LYS A 53 -2.72 1.17 14.43
C LYS A 53 -4.17 0.74 14.20
N GLU A 54 -5.05 1.12 15.12
CA GLU A 54 -6.48 0.81 15.01
C GLU A 54 -7.12 1.53 13.81
N GLY A 55 -8.02 0.83 13.13
CA GLY A 55 -8.85 1.43 12.10
C GLY A 55 -9.92 2.40 12.63
N PHE A 56 -10.62 3.03 11.70
CA PHE A 56 -11.69 3.97 11.96
C PHE A 56 -13.06 3.28 12.07
N GLY A 57 -13.30 2.59 13.19
CA GLY A 57 -14.58 1.90 13.45
C GLY A 57 -15.26 2.39 14.72
N PHE A 58 -16.59 2.51 14.69
CA PHE A 58 -17.44 2.97 15.80
C PHE A 58 -18.73 2.14 15.86
N ASP A 59 -19.27 1.94 17.06
CA ASP A 59 -20.50 1.17 17.26
C ASP A 59 -21.75 1.98 16.87
N PRO A 60 -22.48 1.60 15.80
CA PRO A 60 -23.69 2.31 15.39
C PRO A 60 -24.82 2.21 16.43
N LEU A 61 -24.85 1.16 17.28
CA LEU A 61 -25.86 1.00 18.33
C LEU A 61 -25.68 2.03 19.46
N THR A 62 -24.48 2.61 19.57
CA THR A 62 -24.16 3.66 20.55
C THR A 62 -24.27 5.07 19.96
N GLY A 63 -24.81 5.21 18.73
CA GLY A 63 -24.76 6.46 17.98
C GLY A 63 -23.33 6.89 17.65
N PHE A 64 -22.42 5.93 17.43
CA PHE A 64 -21.00 6.12 17.16
C PHE A 64 -20.18 6.76 18.29
N SER A 65 -20.69 6.74 19.53
CA SER A 65 -19.98 7.29 20.70
C SER A 65 -18.85 6.38 21.21
N GLN A 66 -18.91 5.08 20.90
CA GLN A 66 -17.91 4.11 21.31
C GLN A 66 -17.07 3.61 20.14
N ARG A 67 -15.77 3.45 20.38
CA ARG A 67 -14.82 2.85 19.44
C ARG A 67 -15.15 1.38 19.25
N TRP A 68 -15.17 0.94 17.99
CA TRP A 68 -15.23 -0.49 17.68
C TRP A 68 -13.84 -1.10 17.89
N PRO A 69 -13.69 -2.13 18.73
CA PRO A 69 -12.38 -2.71 19.01
C PRO A 69 -11.71 -3.29 17.75
N HIS A 70 -10.44 -2.96 17.54
CA HIS A 70 -9.60 -3.54 16.50
C HIS A 70 -8.53 -4.44 17.14
N THR A 71 -8.88 -5.71 17.26
CA THR A 71 -8.08 -6.75 17.93
C THR A 71 -7.19 -7.54 16.98
N GLY A 72 -7.38 -7.40 15.67
CA GLY A 72 -6.57 -8.02 14.65
C GLY A 72 -5.18 -7.40 14.52
N ASN A 73 -4.49 -7.75 13.45
CA ASN A 73 -3.11 -7.36 13.17
C ASN A 73 -2.93 -6.89 11.71
N VAL A 74 -1.70 -6.53 11.36
CA VAL A 74 -1.25 -6.39 9.97
C VAL A 74 -0.29 -7.52 9.65
N VAL A 75 -0.36 -8.05 8.42
CA VAL A 75 0.59 -9.02 7.90
C VAL A 75 1.18 -8.47 6.60
N LEU A 76 2.48 -8.23 6.61
CA LEU A 76 3.26 -7.84 5.43
C LEU A 76 3.99 -9.07 4.90
N GLY A 77 3.89 -9.31 3.59
CA GLY A 77 4.65 -10.34 2.88
C GLY A 77 6.15 -10.01 2.76
N ASP A 78 6.85 -10.86 2.01
CA ASP A 78 8.27 -10.66 1.69
C ASP A 78 8.44 -9.54 0.65
N ASN A 79 9.56 -8.82 0.70
CA ASN A 79 9.92 -7.74 -0.24
C ASN A 79 8.88 -6.60 -0.37
N VAL A 80 8.06 -6.37 0.66
CA VAL A 80 7.09 -5.25 0.66
C VAL A 80 7.82 -3.92 0.85
N GLU A 81 7.44 -2.89 0.10
CA GLU A 81 7.92 -1.51 0.30
C GLU A 81 6.76 -0.60 0.68
N ILE A 82 6.91 0.11 1.80
CA ILE A 82 5.93 1.06 2.33
C ILE A 82 6.57 2.46 2.38
N GLY A 83 5.99 3.38 1.62
CA GLY A 83 6.42 4.77 1.51
C GLY A 83 6.22 5.59 2.77
N ALA A 84 6.79 6.79 2.76
CA ALA A 84 6.78 7.71 3.87
C ALA A 84 5.34 8.21 4.14
N HIS A 85 5.01 8.37 5.42
CA HIS A 85 3.68 8.81 5.87
C HIS A 85 2.51 7.92 5.41
N THR A 86 2.77 6.70 4.94
CA THR A 86 1.72 5.73 4.63
C THR A 86 1.17 5.11 5.92
N CYS A 87 -0.15 4.99 6.00
CA CYS A 87 -0.87 4.44 7.14
C CYS A 87 -1.57 3.14 6.76
N ILE A 88 -1.31 2.06 7.48
CA ILE A 88 -1.97 0.76 7.30
C ILE A 88 -2.63 0.35 8.61
N ASP A 89 -3.96 0.31 8.61
CA ASP A 89 -4.73 -0.01 9.80
C ASP A 89 -4.76 -1.53 10.02
N ARG A 90 -4.72 -1.98 11.26
CA ARG A 90 -4.93 -3.39 11.62
C ARG A 90 -6.40 -3.78 11.44
N GLY A 91 -6.66 -5.06 11.19
CA GLY A 91 -8.04 -5.54 11.08
C GLY A 91 -8.80 -5.56 12.41
N THR A 92 -10.12 -5.67 12.31
CA THR A 92 -11.02 -5.78 13.48
C THR A 92 -10.83 -7.09 14.24
N LEU A 93 -11.03 -8.22 13.57
CA LEU A 93 -10.77 -9.57 14.09
C LEU A 93 -9.64 -10.25 13.31
N ASP A 94 -9.69 -10.18 11.99
CA ASP A 94 -8.69 -10.74 11.10
C ASP A 94 -7.52 -9.77 10.84
N SER A 95 -6.59 -10.18 9.98
CA SER A 95 -5.47 -9.36 9.53
C SER A 95 -5.85 -8.44 8.36
N THR A 96 -5.34 -7.22 8.36
CA THR A 96 -5.06 -6.49 7.11
C THR A 96 -3.81 -7.11 6.48
N ARG A 97 -3.82 -7.38 5.17
CA ARG A 97 -2.77 -8.19 4.52
C ARG A 97 -2.21 -7.48 3.29
N ILE A 98 -0.89 -7.43 3.19
CA ILE A 98 -0.16 -6.95 2.02
C ILE A 98 0.69 -8.09 1.47
N GLY A 99 0.42 -8.51 0.23
CA GLY A 99 1.11 -9.61 -0.43
C GLY A 99 2.57 -9.30 -0.80
N ASN A 100 3.31 -10.36 -1.12
CA ASN A 100 4.73 -10.27 -1.45
C ASN A 100 5.01 -9.30 -2.62
N ASP A 101 6.18 -8.69 -2.63
CA ASP A 101 6.67 -7.81 -3.70
C ASP A 101 5.77 -6.59 -4.00
N THR A 102 4.77 -6.30 -3.17
CA THR A 102 3.90 -5.13 -3.32
C THR A 102 4.61 -3.86 -2.87
N LYS A 103 4.46 -2.80 -3.68
CA LYS A 103 5.09 -1.49 -3.50
C LYS A 103 4.02 -0.44 -3.28
N ILE A 104 4.04 0.18 -2.11
CA ILE A 104 3.11 1.23 -1.70
C ILE A 104 3.91 2.50 -1.53
N ASP A 105 3.59 3.53 -2.31
CA ASP A 105 4.25 4.82 -2.30
C ASP A 105 3.84 5.65 -1.06
N ASN A 106 4.28 6.90 -1.01
CA ASN A 106 4.07 7.81 0.10
C ASN A 106 2.60 8.23 0.25
N LEU A 107 2.20 8.60 1.47
CA LEU A 107 0.88 9.18 1.75
C LEU A 107 -0.30 8.29 1.29
N VAL A 108 -0.12 6.97 1.28
CA VAL A 108 -1.21 6.03 1.02
C VAL A 108 -1.92 5.69 2.32
N HIS A 109 -3.23 5.46 2.24
CA HIS A 109 -4.00 4.88 3.35
C HIS A 109 -4.56 3.52 2.97
N VAL A 110 -4.38 2.53 3.85
CA VAL A 110 -4.97 1.20 3.73
C VAL A 110 -5.86 0.94 4.94
N GLY A 111 -7.17 0.83 4.70
CA GLY A 111 -8.16 0.59 5.74
C GLY A 111 -8.10 -0.80 6.35
N HIS A 112 -8.72 -0.94 7.52
CA HIS A 112 -8.76 -2.19 8.28
C HIS A 112 -9.34 -3.36 7.46
N ASN A 113 -8.81 -4.56 7.66
CA ASN A 113 -9.22 -5.80 6.98
C ASN A 113 -9.00 -5.81 5.46
N ALA A 114 -8.38 -4.78 4.87
CA ALA A 114 -8.05 -4.81 3.45
C ALA A 114 -7.08 -5.94 3.13
N ILE A 115 -7.27 -6.56 1.97
CA ILE A 115 -6.39 -7.59 1.43
C ILE A 115 -5.82 -7.05 0.13
N ILE A 116 -4.51 -6.89 0.06
CA ILE A 116 -3.79 -6.50 -1.15
C ILE A 116 -2.93 -7.68 -1.59
N GLY A 117 -3.10 -8.10 -2.84
CA GLY A 117 -2.37 -9.19 -3.47
C GLY A 117 -0.87 -8.90 -3.64
N LYS A 118 -0.19 -9.79 -4.34
CA LYS A 118 1.27 -9.69 -4.58
C LYS A 118 1.58 -8.82 -5.79
N GLY A 119 2.77 -8.23 -5.80
CA GLY A 119 3.29 -7.47 -6.95
C GLY A 119 2.44 -6.27 -7.35
N CYS A 120 1.63 -5.73 -6.44
CA CYS A 120 0.86 -4.53 -6.69
C CYS A 120 1.76 -3.29 -6.64
N VAL A 121 1.38 -2.26 -7.40
CA VAL A 121 2.01 -0.94 -7.33
C VAL A 121 0.93 0.08 -6.99
N ILE A 122 1.07 0.73 -5.84
CA ILE A 122 0.11 1.69 -5.32
C ILE A 122 0.80 3.05 -5.19
N VAL A 123 0.41 3.99 -6.04
CA VAL A 123 1.05 5.30 -6.15
C VAL A 123 0.49 6.29 -5.12
N ALA A 124 1.26 7.35 -4.86
CA ALA A 124 1.04 8.27 -3.75
C ALA A 124 -0.38 8.84 -3.66
N GLY A 125 -0.81 9.12 -2.43
CA GLY A 125 -2.10 9.76 -2.15
C GLY A 125 -3.33 8.87 -2.38
N SER A 126 -3.14 7.59 -2.69
CA SER A 126 -4.24 6.64 -2.88
C SER A 126 -4.88 6.23 -1.54
N ILE A 127 -6.18 5.94 -1.56
CA ILE A 127 -6.95 5.50 -0.39
C ILE A 127 -7.63 4.17 -0.73
N ILE A 128 -7.30 3.14 0.05
CA ILE A 128 -7.89 1.81 -0.05
C ILE A 128 -8.87 1.63 1.11
N GLY A 129 -10.14 1.48 0.78
CA GLY A 129 -11.20 1.27 1.77
C GLY A 129 -11.03 0.00 2.59
N GLY A 130 -11.64 0.00 3.77
CA GLY A 130 -11.66 -1.14 4.68
C GLY A 130 -12.35 -2.34 4.05
N SER A 131 -11.85 -3.54 4.38
CA SER A 131 -12.36 -4.83 3.86
C SER A 131 -12.40 -4.94 2.33
N SER A 132 -11.70 -4.07 1.60
CA SER A 132 -11.55 -4.17 0.16
C SER A 132 -10.52 -5.23 -0.21
N VAL A 133 -10.71 -5.87 -1.36
CA VAL A 133 -9.83 -6.93 -1.86
C VAL A 133 -9.21 -6.47 -3.17
N ILE A 134 -7.88 -6.31 -3.18
CA ILE A 134 -7.09 -5.97 -4.35
C ILE A 134 -6.35 -7.23 -4.78
N GLY A 135 -6.58 -7.67 -6.02
CA GLY A 135 -5.96 -8.86 -6.60
C GLY A 135 -4.45 -8.71 -6.86
N ASP A 136 -3.87 -9.71 -7.49
CA ASP A 136 -2.43 -9.73 -7.81
C ASP A 136 -2.10 -8.80 -8.99
N GLY A 137 -0.95 -8.14 -8.95
CA GLY A 137 -0.42 -7.35 -10.07
C GLY A 137 -1.23 -6.10 -10.42
N VAL A 138 -2.08 -5.61 -9.51
CA VAL A 138 -2.90 -4.41 -9.73
C VAL A 138 -2.02 -3.16 -9.70
N PHE A 139 -2.24 -2.26 -10.66
CA PHE A 139 -1.68 -0.92 -10.65
C PHE A 139 -2.73 0.09 -10.19
N ILE A 140 -2.44 0.80 -9.11
CA ILE A 140 -3.28 1.86 -8.53
C ILE A 140 -2.55 3.19 -8.72
N GLY A 141 -3.04 4.00 -9.66
CA GLY A 141 -2.48 5.30 -9.98
C GLY A 141 -2.62 6.33 -8.86
N GLU A 142 -1.91 7.44 -9.00
CA GLU A 142 -1.86 8.51 -8.00
C GLU A 142 -3.27 9.01 -7.64
N GLY A 143 -3.53 9.16 -6.33
CA GLY A 143 -4.78 9.74 -5.84
C GLY A 143 -6.05 8.91 -6.06
N VAL A 144 -5.94 7.64 -6.45
CA VAL A 144 -7.09 6.75 -6.60
C VAL A 144 -7.78 6.51 -5.26
N LYS A 145 -9.12 6.47 -5.26
CA LYS A 145 -9.92 6.15 -4.07
C LYS A 145 -10.76 4.91 -4.33
N ILE A 146 -10.65 3.91 -3.47
CA ILE A 146 -11.41 2.67 -3.54
C ILE A 146 -12.34 2.63 -2.33
N ARG A 147 -13.64 2.47 -2.59
CA ARG A 147 -14.67 2.32 -1.54
C ARG A 147 -14.43 1.04 -0.73
N ASP A 148 -14.86 1.04 0.52
CA ASP A 148 -14.91 -0.15 1.38
C ASP A 148 -15.67 -1.30 0.72
N HIS A 149 -15.26 -2.53 1.01
CA HIS A 149 -15.87 -3.77 0.53
C HIS A 149 -15.91 -3.92 -1.00
N VAL A 150 -15.00 -3.25 -1.73
CA VAL A 150 -14.86 -3.41 -3.19
C VAL A 150 -13.79 -4.44 -3.50
N THR A 151 -14.05 -5.27 -4.51
CA THR A 151 -13.05 -6.17 -5.10
C THR A 151 -12.49 -5.60 -6.41
N VAL A 152 -11.17 -5.47 -6.50
CA VAL A 152 -10.43 -5.15 -7.72
C VAL A 152 -9.69 -6.40 -8.17
N GLY A 153 -10.08 -6.97 -9.30
CA GLY A 153 -9.49 -8.21 -9.81
C GLY A 153 -8.06 -8.04 -10.32
N ASP A 154 -7.37 -9.18 -10.45
CA ASP A 154 -5.97 -9.27 -10.84
C ASP A 154 -5.62 -8.45 -12.09
N ASN A 155 -4.44 -7.84 -12.11
CA ASN A 155 -3.90 -7.08 -13.23
C ASN A 155 -4.79 -5.92 -13.71
N ALA A 156 -5.75 -5.47 -12.90
CA ALA A 156 -6.49 -4.25 -13.18
C ALA A 156 -5.55 -3.04 -13.16
N PHE A 157 -5.89 -2.02 -13.95
CA PHE A 157 -5.14 -0.77 -14.06
C PHE A 157 -6.06 0.40 -13.74
N LEU A 158 -5.88 1.01 -12.57
CA LEU A 158 -6.64 2.17 -12.14
C LEU A 158 -5.84 3.43 -12.48
N CYS A 159 -6.33 4.24 -13.42
CA CYS A 159 -5.69 5.50 -13.80
C CYS A 159 -5.69 6.50 -12.62
N MET A 160 -4.77 7.46 -12.70
CA MET A 160 -4.68 8.58 -11.74
C MET A 160 -6.05 9.21 -11.49
N GLY A 161 -6.37 9.41 -10.21
CA GLY A 161 -7.60 10.07 -9.76
C GLY A 161 -8.89 9.26 -9.91
N ALA A 162 -8.83 8.00 -10.35
CA ALA A 162 -10.03 7.17 -10.48
C ALA A 162 -10.72 6.96 -9.12
N ILE A 163 -12.06 6.96 -9.13
CA ILE A 163 -12.90 6.68 -7.96
C ILE A 163 -13.61 5.35 -8.20
N VAL A 164 -13.24 4.32 -7.44
CA VAL A 164 -13.75 2.97 -7.59
C VAL A 164 -14.82 2.71 -6.54
N THR A 165 -16.08 2.72 -6.97
CA THR A 165 -17.26 2.54 -6.11
C THR A 165 -17.88 1.15 -6.20
N ARG A 166 -17.45 0.33 -7.15
CA ARG A 166 -17.97 -1.02 -7.42
C ARG A 166 -16.84 -1.93 -7.85
N ASP A 167 -17.11 -3.23 -7.82
CA ASP A 167 -16.13 -4.24 -8.21
C ASP A 167 -15.59 -4.01 -9.64
N VAL A 168 -14.30 -4.25 -9.78
CA VAL A 168 -13.56 -4.09 -11.03
C VAL A 168 -13.10 -5.48 -11.47
N PRO A 169 -13.55 -5.99 -12.63
CA PRO A 169 -13.08 -7.28 -13.14
C PRO A 169 -11.57 -7.27 -13.42
N ALA A 170 -10.95 -8.45 -13.35
CA ALA A 170 -9.53 -8.63 -13.68
C ALA A 170 -9.17 -8.08 -15.07
N GLY A 171 -7.96 -7.53 -15.19
CA GLY A 171 -7.43 -6.94 -16.43
C GLY A 171 -8.13 -5.64 -16.89
N THR A 172 -9.11 -5.14 -16.12
CA THR A 172 -9.86 -3.95 -16.51
C THR A 172 -9.03 -2.69 -16.30
N LYS A 173 -9.09 -1.79 -17.28
CA LYS A 173 -8.56 -0.43 -17.15
C LYS A 173 -9.68 0.53 -16.76
N VAL A 174 -9.60 1.12 -15.56
CA VAL A 174 -10.51 2.17 -15.09
C VAL A 174 -9.85 3.51 -15.36
N ARG A 175 -10.55 4.40 -16.08
CA ARG A 175 -10.04 5.72 -16.48
C ARG A 175 -10.70 6.82 -15.69
#